data_AF-A0A4V1TIF7-F1
#
_entry.id   AF-A0A4V1TIF7-F1
#
_cell.length_a   1.000
_cell.length_b   1.000
_cell.length_c   1.000
_cell.angle_alpha   90.00
_cell.angle_beta   90.00
_cell.angle_gamma   90.00
#
_symmetry.space_group_name_H-M   'P 1'
#
loop_
_entity.id
_entity.type
_entity.pdbx_description
1 polymer ?
#
loop_
_entity_poly.entity_id
_entity_poly.type
_entity_poly.pdbx_seq_one_letter_code
_entity_poly.pdbx_strand_id
1 'polypeptide(L)'
;MEWIEGHRLPIGSYAAAFVDWLTDNFTGVFDAIQVGLEAFIDAILYVLQTPHPFAVIAAFGAIAYAMRRSVPIVLFTILGFLLIVNL
;
A
#
# COMPACT_ATOMS: atom_id res chain seq x y z
N MET A 1 11.27 -16.01 47.22
CA MET A 1 10.94 -16.21 45.79
C MET A 1 9.55 -16.82 45.61
N GLU A 2 9.09 -17.70 46.50
CA GLU A 2 7.74 -18.31 46.42
C GLU A 2 6.55 -17.34 46.59
N TRP A 3 6.73 -16.18 47.24
CA TRP A 3 5.64 -15.21 47.47
C TRP A 3 5.19 -14.46 46.20
N ILE A 4 6.13 -14.15 45.30
CA ILE A 4 5.83 -13.49 44.01
C ILE A 4 5.24 -14.49 43.00
N GLU A 5 5.64 -15.76 43.09
CA GLU A 5 5.13 -16.84 42.24
C GLU A 5 3.73 -17.31 42.68
N GLY A 6 3.44 -17.30 43.98
CA GLY A 6 2.15 -17.74 44.55
C GLY A 6 1.02 -16.70 44.49
N HIS A 7 1.35 -15.40 44.44
CA HIS A 7 0.39 -14.32 44.21
C HIS A 7 0.91 -13.42 43.09
N ARG A 8 0.75 -13.87 41.83
CA ARG A 8 1.05 -13.04 40.66
C ARG A 8 0.33 -11.70 40.86
N LEU A 9 1.10 -10.62 40.97
CA LEU A 9 0.55 -9.26 40.98
C LEU A 9 -0.47 -9.16 39.83
N PRO A 10 -1.76 -8.87 40.10
CA PRO A 10 -2.83 -8.86 39.10
C PRO A 10 -2.72 -7.70 38.10
N ILE A 11 -1.50 -7.21 37.86
CA ILE A 11 -1.17 -6.23 36.81
C ILE A 11 -1.63 -6.78 35.45
N GLY A 12 -1.54 -8.10 35.22
CA GLY A 12 -2.07 -8.73 34.02
C GLY A 12 -3.59 -8.56 33.85
N SER A 13 -4.38 -8.78 34.91
CA SER A 13 -5.84 -8.63 34.84
C SER A 13 -6.27 -7.15 34.80
N TYR A 14 -5.57 -6.26 35.49
CA TYR A 14 -5.84 -4.82 35.40
C TYR A 14 -5.46 -4.23 34.03
N ALA A 15 -4.34 -4.68 33.46
CA ALA A 15 -3.95 -4.31 32.11
C ALA A 15 -4.93 -4.84 31.07
N ALA A 16 -5.39 -6.09 31.21
CA ALA A 16 -6.42 -6.66 30.35
C ALA A 16 -7.72 -5.83 30.41
N ALA A 17 -8.25 -5.57 31.61
CA ALA A 17 -9.47 -4.78 31.78
C ALA A 17 -9.33 -3.34 31.25
N PHE A 18 -8.14 -2.73 31.35
CA PHE A 18 -7.86 -1.42 30.78
C PHE A 18 -7.81 -1.44 29.24
N VAL A 19 -7.17 -2.45 28.66
CA VAL A 19 -7.12 -2.65 27.21
C VAL A 19 -8.51 -2.95 26.66
N ASP A 20 -9.28 -3.81 27.33
CA ASP A 20 -10.67 -4.12 26.96
C ASP A 20 -11.54 -2.85 26.98
N TRP A 21 -11.45 -2.04 28.04
CA TRP A 21 -12.14 -0.75 28.10
C TRP A 21 -11.71 0.19 26.97
N LEU A 22 -10.41 0.24 26.67
CA LEU A 22 -9.88 1.09 25.60
C LEU A 22 -10.42 0.62 24.24
N THR A 23 -10.41 -0.68 23.97
CA THR A 23 -10.89 -1.24 22.70
C THR A 23 -12.41 -1.13 22.56
N ASP A 24 -13.19 -1.28 23.63
CA ASP A 24 -14.65 -1.11 23.63
C ASP A 24 -15.09 0.35 23.42
N ASN A 25 -14.33 1.32 23.94
CA ASN A 25 -14.69 2.74 23.84
C ASN A 25 -14.10 3.42 22.61
N PHE A 26 -12.97 2.91 22.09
CA PHE A 26 -12.28 3.48 20.93
C PHE A 26 -12.42 2.63 19.67
N THR A 27 -13.35 1.66 19.63
CA THR A 27 -13.57 0.79 18.46
C THR A 27 -13.69 1.61 17.18
N GLY A 28 -14.49 2.67 17.18
CA GLY A 28 -14.63 3.54 16.01
C GLY A 28 -13.37 4.28 15.58
N VAL A 29 -12.44 4.57 16.50
CA VAL A 29 -11.13 5.16 16.17
C VAL A 29 -10.20 4.10 15.58
N PHE A 30 -10.15 2.90 16.17
CA PHE A 30 -9.38 1.78 15.63
C PHE A 30 -9.88 1.36 14.24
N ASP A 31 -11.19 1.30 14.04
CA ASP A 31 -11.83 1.01 12.75
C ASP A 31 -11.48 2.08 11.71
N ALA A 32 -11.54 3.37 12.08
CA ALA A 32 -11.18 4.45 11.17
C ALA A 32 -9.70 4.40 10.76
N ILE A 33 -8.81 4.04 11.68
CA ILE A 33 -7.37 3.84 11.39
C ILE A 33 -7.19 2.64 10.45
N GLN A 34 -7.88 1.52 10.72
CA GLN A 34 -7.82 0.33 9.88
C GLN A 34 -8.28 0.64 8.44
N VAL A 35 -9.45 1.26 8.29
CA VAL A 35 -9.98 1.66 6.98
C VAL A 35 -9.04 2.66 6.28
N GLY A 36 -8.46 3.62 7.02
CA GLY A 36 -7.52 4.57 6.46
C GLY A 36 -6.23 3.91 5.96
N LEU A 37 -5.70 2.95 6.70
CA LEU A 37 -4.52 2.18 6.31
C LEU A 37 -4.82 1.27 5.11
N GLU A 38 -5.96 0.60 5.10
CA GLU A 38 -6.41 -0.24 3.99
C GLU A 38 -6.59 0.60 2.71
N ALA A 39 -7.29 1.74 2.81
CA ALA A 39 -7.46 2.67 1.69
C ALA A 39 -6.12 3.24 1.18
N PHE A 40 -5.15 3.49 2.07
CA PHE A 40 -3.82 3.93 1.68
C PHE A 40 -3.04 2.85 0.93
N ILE A 41 -3.08 1.62 1.43
CA ILE A 41 -2.47 0.46 0.76
C ILE A 41 -3.11 0.27 -0.61
N ASP A 42 -4.44 0.27 -0.69
CA ASP A 42 -5.17 0.12 -1.95
C ASP A 42 -4.89 1.27 -2.92
N ALA A 43 -4.74 2.51 -2.45
CA ALA A 43 -4.36 3.64 -3.29
C ALA A 43 -2.95 3.46 -3.87
N ILE A 44 -1.99 2.99 -3.08
CA ILE A 44 -0.64 2.70 -3.53
C ILE A 44 -0.64 1.53 -4.53
N LEU A 45 -1.36 0.45 -4.21
CA LEU A 45 -1.53 -0.69 -5.11
C LEU A 45 -2.21 -0.26 -6.40
N TYR A 46 -3.23 0.59 -6.34
CA TYR A 46 -3.87 1.18 -7.50
C TYR A 46 -2.84 1.95 -8.33
N VAL A 47 -2.04 2.84 -7.74
CA VAL A 47 -1.02 3.60 -8.48
C VAL A 47 0.07 2.71 -9.07
N LEU A 48 0.46 1.64 -8.38
CA LEU A 48 1.51 0.71 -8.84
C LEU A 48 0.99 -0.32 -9.85
N GLN A 49 -0.28 -0.73 -9.77
CA GLN A 49 -0.85 -1.81 -10.57
C GLN A 49 -1.74 -1.29 -11.72
N THR A 50 -2.43 -0.16 -11.58
CA THR A 50 -3.35 0.33 -12.63
C THR A 50 -2.68 0.90 -13.87
N PRO A 51 -1.48 1.50 -13.85
CA PRO A 51 -0.76 1.72 -15.08
C PRO A 51 -0.24 0.37 -15.54
N HIS A 52 -1.10 -0.38 -16.22
CA HIS A 52 -0.70 -1.54 -16.99
C HIS A 52 0.50 -1.10 -17.83
N PRO A 53 1.65 -1.80 -17.82
CA PRO A 53 2.88 -1.28 -18.40
C PRO A 53 2.71 -0.83 -19.85
N PHE A 54 1.81 -1.49 -20.58
CA PHE A 54 1.42 -1.13 -21.94
C PHE A 54 0.67 0.20 -22.07
N ALA A 55 -0.10 0.64 -21.06
CA ALA A 55 -0.74 1.95 -21.03
C ALA A 55 0.30 3.08 -20.89
N VAL A 56 1.33 2.87 -20.06
CA VAL A 56 2.46 3.81 -19.94
C VAL A 56 3.25 3.86 -21.25
N ILE A 57 3.52 2.70 -21.86
CA ILE A 57 4.16 2.60 -23.18
C ILE A 57 3.36 3.33 -24.25
N ALA A 58 2.04 3.12 -24.29
CA ALA A 58 1.16 3.77 -25.25
C ALA A 58 1.11 5.29 -25.04
N ALA A 59 1.07 5.76 -23.80
CA ALA A 59 1.10 7.19 -23.48
C ALA A 59 2.42 7.84 -23.92
N PHE A 60 3.57 7.26 -23.56
CA PHE A 60 4.88 7.78 -23.96
C PHE A 60 5.12 7.66 -25.48
N GLY A 61 4.63 6.59 -26.12
CA GLY A 61 4.64 6.44 -27.58
C GLY A 61 3.79 7.51 -28.29
N ALA A 62 2.60 7.80 -27.76
CA ALA A 62 1.73 8.86 -28.28
C ALA A 62 2.35 10.26 -28.12
N ILE A 63 2.98 10.54 -26.97
CA ILE A 63 3.72 11.79 -26.74
C ILE A 63 4.92 11.90 -27.70
N ALA A 64 5.70 10.83 -27.87
CA ALA A 64 6.83 10.80 -28.79
C ALA A 64 6.37 11.04 -30.24
N TYR A 65 5.21 10.48 -30.63
CA TYR A 65 4.62 10.71 -31.94
C TYR A 65 4.16 12.16 -32.12
N ALA A 66 3.48 12.72 -31.11
CA ALA A 66 2.99 14.10 -31.15
C ALA A 66 4.14 15.11 -31.25
N MET A 67 5.25 14.88 -30.53
CA MET A 67 6.35 15.83 -30.43
C MET A 67 7.34 15.74 -31.59
N ARG A 68 7.63 14.52 -32.07
CA ARG A 68 8.69 14.28 -33.07
C ARG A 68 8.16 13.93 -34.46
N ARG A 69 6.87 13.60 -34.60
CA ARG A 69 6.17 13.10 -35.83
C ARG A 69 6.97 12.08 -36.68
N SER A 70 7.98 11.45 -36.10
CA SER A 70 8.92 10.57 -36.78
C SER A 70 8.69 9.14 -36.27
N VAL A 71 8.11 8.33 -37.15
CA VAL A 71 7.78 6.93 -36.91
C VAL A 71 8.94 6.09 -36.35
N PRO A 72 10.21 6.27 -36.79
CA PRO A 72 11.33 5.48 -36.26
C PRO A 72 11.56 5.68 -34.76
N ILE A 73 11.31 6.88 -34.24
CA ILE A 73 11.63 7.23 -32.86
C ILE A 73 10.54 6.76 -31.91
N VAL A 74 9.29 6.79 -32.37
CA VAL A 74 8.16 6.18 -31.65
C VAL A 74 8.36 4.68 -31.52
N LEU A 75 8.75 4.01 -32.61
CA LEU A 75 9.07 2.57 -32.60
C LEU A 75 10.21 2.25 -31.64
N PHE A 76 11.29 3.04 -31.65
CA PHE A 76 12.41 2.86 -30.73
C PHE A 76 12.00 3.02 -29.27
N THR A 77 11.20 4.05 -28.94
CA THR A 77 10.68 4.28 -27.58
C THR A 77 9.76 3.14 -27.13
N ILE A 78 8.83 2.69 -27.99
CA ILE A 78 7.92 1.57 -27.67
C ILE A 78 8.72 0.28 -27.44
N LEU A 79 9.63 -0.07 -28.36
CA LEU A 79 10.47 -1.27 -28.23
C LEU A 79 11.37 -1.22 -26.98
N GLY A 80 11.92 -0.06 -26.65
CA GLY A 80 12.73 0.13 -25.45
C GLY A 80 11.94 -0.12 -24.16
N PHE A 81 10.74 0.45 -24.03
CA PHE A 81 9.91 0.17 -22.87
C PHE A 81 9.36 -1.26 -22.86
N LEU A 82 9.05 -1.84 -24.02
CA LEU A 82 8.56 -3.22 -24.12
C LEU A 82 9.66 -4.22 -23.70
N LEU A 83 10.94 -3.90 -23.97
CA LEU A 83 12.09 -4.62 -23.42
C LEU A 83 12.16 -4.51 -21.88
N ILE A 84 11.97 -3.31 -21.33
CA ILE A 84 11.99 -3.08 -19.86
C ILE A 84 10.89 -3.88 -19.15
N VAL A 85 9.70 -4.00 -19.76
CA VAL A 85 8.57 -4.77 -19.19
C VAL A 85 8.80 -6.29 -19.25
N ASN A 86 9.58 -6.75 -20.23
CA ASN A 86 9.84 -8.17 -20.45
C ASN A 86 11.10 -8.68 -19.70
N LEU A 87 11.83 -7.80 -19.03
CA LEU A 87 13.03 -8.13 -18.25
C LEU A 87 12.68 -8.32 -16.76
#